data_AF-A0A7R9JLP3-F1
#
_entry.id   AF-A0A7R9JLP3-F1
#
_cell.length_a   1.000
_cell.length_b   1.000
_cell.length_c   1.000
_cell.angle_alpha   90.00
_cell.angle_beta   90.00
_cell.angle_gamma   90.00
#
_symmetry.space_group_name_H-M   'P 1'
#
loop_
_entity.id
_entity.type
_entity.pdbx_description
1 polymer ?
#
loop_
_entity_poly.entity_id
_entity_poly.type
_entity_poly.pdbx_seq_one_letter_code
_entity_poly.pdbx_strand_id
1 'polypeptide(L)'
;SQQKQENGESDGEIEEFVAALKGQVEIFVNRMKSNSSRGRCIANDSSVQTLFMNITAMHSRLLRYIQQQDDNRVYYEGLQDKLTQVKDARAALDALREEHREKLRRQAEEAERIRQMQMAHKLEIMRKKKQDYLQVKQRNVHKGYFCVA
;
A
#
# COMPACT_ATOMS: atom_id res chain seq x y z
N SER A 1 5.16 -5.47 -22.39
CA SER A 1 5.22 -6.84 -22.94
C SER A 1 6.61 -7.22 -23.41
N GLN A 2 7.39 -6.32 -24.02
CA GLN A 2 8.78 -6.59 -24.47
C GLN A 2 9.78 -6.89 -23.34
N GLN A 3 9.79 -6.13 -22.24
CA GLN A 3 10.71 -6.39 -21.10
C GLN A 3 10.52 -7.75 -20.40
N LYS A 4 9.33 -8.36 -20.48
CA LYS A 4 9.10 -9.69 -19.88
C LYS A 4 9.62 -10.83 -20.77
N GLN A 5 9.71 -10.63 -22.08
CA GLN A 5 10.28 -11.61 -23.00
C GLN A 5 11.82 -11.55 -22.97
N GLU A 6 12.41 -10.36 -22.89
CA GLU A 6 13.87 -10.20 -22.78
C GLU A 6 14.43 -10.77 -21.46
N ASN A 7 13.77 -10.56 -20.32
CA ASN A 7 14.25 -11.11 -19.05
C ASN A 7 14.25 -12.65 -19.02
N GLY A 8 13.23 -13.30 -19.59
CA GLY A 8 13.12 -14.77 -19.58
C GLY A 8 14.16 -15.47 -20.47
N GLU A 9 14.53 -14.86 -21.60
CA GLU A 9 15.62 -15.33 -22.44
C GLU A 9 16.99 -15.10 -21.76
N SER A 10 17.16 -13.96 -21.07
CA SER A 10 18.39 -13.65 -20.34
C SER A 10 18.64 -14.54 -19.11
N ASP A 11 17.58 -14.96 -18.40
CA ASP A 11 17.71 -15.84 -17.24
C ASP A 11 18.16 -17.24 -17.65
N GLY A 12 17.68 -17.76 -18.80
CA GLY A 12 18.13 -19.03 -19.35
C GLY A 12 19.61 -19.03 -19.73
N GLU A 13 20.09 -17.93 -20.34
CA GLU A 13 21.52 -17.76 -20.64
C GLU A 13 22.39 -17.70 -19.38
N ILE A 14 21.91 -17.04 -18.32
CA ILE A 14 22.61 -16.96 -17.03
C ILE A 14 22.68 -18.35 -16.38
N GLU A 15 21.59 -19.12 -16.39
CA GLU A 15 21.57 -20.49 -15.86
C GLU A 15 22.55 -21.40 -16.59
N GLU A 16 22.57 -21.36 -17.93
CA GLU A 16 23.52 -22.13 -18.73
C GLU A 16 24.97 -21.73 -18.43
N PHE A 17 25.24 -20.42 -18.36
CA PHE A 17 26.55 -19.89 -17.98
C PHE A 17 26.99 -20.37 -16.59
N VAL A 18 26.11 -20.30 -15.60
CA VAL A 18 26.40 -20.75 -14.22
C VAL A 18 26.63 -22.26 -14.18
N ALA A 19 25.85 -23.05 -14.93
CA ALA A 19 26.05 -24.50 -15.04
C ALA A 19 27.41 -24.83 -15.66
N ALA A 20 27.79 -24.16 -16.74
CA ALA A 20 29.09 -24.31 -17.38
C ALA A 20 30.25 -23.94 -16.43
N LEU A 21 30.15 -22.82 -15.72
CA LEU A 21 31.15 -22.39 -14.74
C LEU A 21 31.30 -23.41 -13.60
N LYS A 22 30.19 -23.91 -13.05
CA LYS A 22 30.21 -24.95 -12.02
C LYS A 22 30.96 -26.20 -12.49
N GLY A 23 30.67 -26.67 -13.71
CA GLY A 23 31.37 -27.81 -14.29
C GLY A 23 32.88 -27.57 -14.46
N GLN A 24 33.28 -26.39 -14.94
CA GLN A 24 34.70 -26.04 -15.08
C GLN A 24 35.42 -25.99 -13.73
N VAL A 25 34.79 -25.42 -12.69
CA VAL A 25 35.32 -25.38 -11.32
C VAL A 25 35.45 -26.79 -10.74
N GLU A 26 34.46 -27.66 -10.96
CA GLU A 26 34.51 -29.05 -10.50
C GLU A 26 35.68 -29.81 -11.14
N ILE A 27 35.83 -29.71 -12.46
CA ILE A 27 36.96 -30.32 -13.20
C ILE A 27 38.30 -29.79 -12.66
N PHE A 28 38.41 -28.48 -12.47
CA PHE A 28 39.62 -27.84 -11.93
C PHE A 28 39.98 -28.35 -10.54
N VAL A 29 39.01 -28.38 -9.62
CA VAL A 29 39.21 -28.87 -8.25
C VAL A 29 39.61 -30.35 -8.25
N ASN A 30 38.94 -31.18 -9.04
CA ASN A 30 39.25 -32.61 -9.14
C ASN A 30 40.68 -32.84 -9.67
N ARG A 31 41.11 -32.04 -10.64
CA ARG A 31 42.46 -32.14 -11.20
C ARG A 31 43.54 -31.67 -10.22
N MET A 32 43.29 -30.58 -9.50
CA MET A 32 44.19 -30.12 -8.43
C MET A 32 44.33 -31.17 -7.32
N LYS A 33 43.23 -31.77 -6.87
CA LYS A 33 43.23 -32.86 -5.88
C LYS A 33 44.02 -34.07 -6.36
N SER A 34 43.87 -34.46 -7.63
CA SER A 34 44.60 -35.58 -8.24
C SER A 34 46.12 -35.32 -8.34
N ASN A 35 46.53 -34.10 -8.70
CA ASN A 35 47.96 -33.75 -8.71
C ASN A 35 48.54 -33.74 -7.29
N SER A 36 47.80 -33.16 -6.33
CA SER A 36 48.19 -33.12 -4.92
C SER A 36 48.35 -34.52 -4.32
N SER A 37 47.37 -35.41 -4.52
CA SER A 37 47.43 -36.78 -3.96
C SER A 37 48.55 -37.64 -4.55
N ARG A 38 49.02 -37.31 -5.75
CA ARG A 38 50.12 -37.99 -6.44
C ARG A 38 51.48 -37.32 -6.25
N GLY A 39 51.55 -36.26 -5.43
CA GLY A 39 52.78 -35.49 -5.21
C GLY A 39 53.30 -34.75 -6.44
N ARG A 40 52.44 -34.48 -7.43
CA ARG A 40 52.82 -33.80 -8.68
C ARG A 40 52.72 -32.29 -8.52
N CYS A 41 53.72 -31.58 -9.03
CA CYS A 41 53.67 -30.13 -9.08
C CYS A 41 52.56 -29.66 -10.03
N ILE A 42 51.64 -28.85 -9.51
CA ILE A 42 50.49 -28.32 -10.25
C ILE A 42 50.95 -27.36 -11.36
N ALA A 43 52.10 -26.69 -11.19
CA ALA A 43 52.65 -25.78 -12.18
C ALA A 43 52.99 -26.46 -13.51
N ASN A 44 53.21 -27.78 -13.52
CA ASN A 44 53.54 -28.53 -14.72
C ASN A 44 52.30 -29.08 -15.46
N ASP A 45 51.10 -28.96 -14.88
CA ASP A 45 49.86 -29.41 -15.50
C ASP A 45 49.25 -28.27 -16.32
N SER A 46 49.55 -28.27 -17.63
CA SER A 46 49.04 -27.26 -18.57
C SER A 46 47.53 -27.15 -18.59
N SER A 47 46.79 -28.24 -18.33
CA SER A 47 45.34 -28.17 -18.27
C SER A 47 44.84 -27.45 -17.02
N VAL A 48 45.54 -27.55 -15.88
CA VAL A 48 45.19 -26.78 -14.67
C VAL A 48 45.39 -25.29 -14.94
N GLN A 49 46.47 -24.91 -15.64
CA GLN A 49 46.71 -23.52 -16.04
C GLN A 49 45.59 -23.01 -16.96
N THR A 50 45.20 -23.77 -17.99
CA THR A 50 44.09 -23.40 -18.90
C THR A 50 42.76 -23.26 -18.15
N LEU A 51 42.43 -24.22 -17.28
CA LEU A 51 41.22 -24.16 -16.46
C LEU A 51 41.21 -22.92 -15.56
N PHE A 52 42.36 -22.59 -14.93
CA PHE A 52 42.48 -21.39 -14.12
C PHE A 52 42.22 -20.11 -14.92
N MET A 53 42.80 -19.96 -16.12
CA MET A 53 42.57 -18.79 -16.97
C MET A 53 41.10 -18.69 -17.40
N ASN A 54 40.48 -19.81 -17.79
CA ASN A 54 39.08 -19.85 -18.18
C ASN A 54 38.13 -19.51 -17.03
N ILE A 55 38.37 -20.08 -15.84
CA ILE A 55 37.60 -19.77 -14.62
C ILE A 55 37.75 -18.30 -14.25
N THR A 56 38.95 -17.74 -14.34
CA THR A 56 39.20 -16.32 -14.04
C THR A 56 38.45 -15.39 -15.00
N ALA A 57 38.42 -15.72 -16.30
CA ALA A 57 37.65 -14.98 -17.29
C ALA A 57 36.14 -15.06 -17.00
N MET A 58 35.62 -16.27 -16.73
CA MET A 58 34.22 -16.45 -16.36
C MET A 58 33.85 -15.76 -15.05
N HIS A 59 34.75 -15.72 -14.05
CA HIS A 59 34.53 -15.03 -12.79
C HIS A 59 34.22 -13.54 -12.99
N SER A 60 34.95 -12.87 -13.88
CA SER A 60 34.68 -11.48 -14.25
C SER A 60 33.27 -11.28 -14.82
N ARG A 61 32.78 -12.24 -15.62
CA ARG A 61 31.42 -12.22 -16.18
C ARG A 61 30.37 -12.52 -15.10
N LEU A 62 30.64 -13.46 -14.19
CA LEU A 62 29.77 -13.77 -13.06
C LEU A 62 29.51 -12.54 -12.18
N LEU A 63 30.55 -11.78 -11.84
CA LEU A 63 30.41 -10.57 -11.02
C LEU A 63 29.47 -9.54 -11.68
N ARG A 64 29.50 -9.42 -13.01
CA ARG A 64 28.59 -8.53 -13.75
C ARG A 64 27.14 -9.01 -13.66
N TYR A 65 26.89 -10.31 -13.77
CA TYR A 65 25.55 -10.86 -13.62
C TYR A 65 25.00 -10.69 -12.21
N ILE A 66 25.84 -10.87 -11.19
CA ILE A 66 25.45 -10.62 -9.79
C ILE A 66 25.03 -9.15 -9.63
N GLN A 67 25.86 -8.21 -10.09
CA GLN A 67 25.53 -6.78 -10.02
C GLN A 67 24.22 -6.45 -10.75
N GLN A 68 24.02 -6.98 -11.95
CA GLN A 68 22.80 -6.75 -12.72
C GLN A 68 21.56 -7.31 -12.01
N GLN A 69 21.65 -8.49 -11.38
CA GLN A 69 20.54 -9.02 -10.59
C GLN A 69 20.27 -8.20 -9.33
N ASP A 70 21.30 -7.71 -8.64
CA ASP A 70 21.14 -6.82 -7.49
C ASP A 70 20.48 -5.49 -7.91
N ASP A 71 20.90 -4.88 -9.02
CA ASP A 71 20.31 -3.65 -9.55
C ASP A 71 18.84 -3.85 -9.92
N ASN A 72 18.52 -4.98 -10.57
CA ASN A 72 17.14 -5.35 -10.90
C ASN A 72 16.30 -5.55 -9.63
N ARG A 73 16.85 -6.22 -8.60
CA ARG A 73 16.16 -6.40 -7.32
C ARG A 73 15.81 -5.05 -6.71
N VAL A 74 16.79 -4.15 -6.59
CA VAL A 74 16.59 -2.80 -6.03
C VAL A 74 15.55 -2.01 -6.83
N TYR A 75 15.57 -2.11 -8.16
CA TYR A 75 14.58 -1.47 -9.01
C TYR A 75 13.15 -1.96 -8.73
N TYR A 76 12.96 -3.28 -8.64
CA TYR A 76 11.65 -3.85 -8.35
C TYR A 76 11.18 -3.59 -6.92
N GLU A 77 12.08 -3.60 -5.94
CA GLU A 77 11.79 -3.17 -4.57
C GLU A 77 11.30 -1.71 -4.54
N GLY A 78 11.96 -0.80 -5.25
CA GLY A 78 11.51 0.59 -5.37
C GLY A 78 10.13 0.75 -6.04
N LEU A 79 9.79 -0.10 -7.01
CA LEU A 79 8.44 -0.13 -7.58
C LEU A 79 7.40 -0.69 -6.59
N GLN A 80 7.77 -1.71 -5.82
CA GLN A 80 6.92 -2.27 -4.78
C GLN A 80 6.63 -1.24 -3.69
N ASP A 81 7.62 -0.46 -3.27
CA ASP A 81 7.44 0.62 -2.29
C ASP A 81 6.47 1.69 -2.80
N LYS A 82 6.60 2.10 -4.05
CA LYS A 82 5.64 3.03 -4.69
C LYS A 82 4.23 2.46 -4.70
N LEU A 83 4.07 1.17 -4.99
CA LEU A 83 2.77 0.51 -4.97
C LEU A 83 2.15 0.52 -3.56
N THR A 84 2.98 0.28 -2.54
CA THR A 84 2.57 0.37 -1.13
C THR A 84 2.12 1.79 -0.78
N GLN A 85 2.90 2.82 -1.14
CA GLN A 85 2.53 4.22 -0.92
C GLN A 85 1.18 4.59 -1.55
N VAL A 86 0.91 4.14 -2.78
CA VAL A 86 -0.38 4.38 -3.46
C VAL A 86 -1.53 3.68 -2.74
N LYS A 87 -1.33 2.46 -2.24
CA LYS A 87 -2.33 1.73 -1.46
C LYS A 87 -2.65 2.47 -0.16
N ASP A 88 -1.63 2.93 0.55
CA ASP A 88 -1.79 3.65 1.82
C ASP A 88 -2.48 5.00 1.60
N ALA A 89 -2.10 5.75 0.55
CA ALA A 89 -2.76 7.00 0.19
C ALA A 89 -4.24 6.80 -0.16
N ARG A 90 -4.58 5.70 -0.84
CA ARG A 90 -5.97 5.34 -1.13
C ARG A 90 -6.75 5.03 0.15
N ALA A 91 -6.19 4.23 1.05
CA ALA A 91 -6.82 3.90 2.32
C ALA A 91 -7.06 5.16 3.17
N ALA A 92 -6.09 6.08 3.21
CA ALA A 92 -6.23 7.36 3.89
C ALA A 92 -7.35 8.22 3.27
N LEU A 93 -7.44 8.28 1.93
CA LEU A 93 -8.51 9.01 1.25
C LEU A 93 -9.89 8.43 1.55
N ASP A 94 -10.01 7.10 1.58
CA ASP A 94 -11.26 6.42 1.87
C ASP A 94 -11.69 6.65 3.34
N ALA A 95 -10.74 6.69 4.28
CA ALA A 95 -11.00 7.08 5.67
C ALA A 95 -11.51 8.52 5.79
N LEU A 96 -10.87 9.48 5.11
CA LEU A 96 -11.30 10.89 5.10
C LEU A 96 -12.70 11.06 4.49
N ARG A 97 -13.02 10.28 3.45
CA ARG A 97 -14.35 10.28 2.84
C ARG A 97 -15.42 9.75 3.79
N GLU A 98 -15.13 8.71 4.55
CA GLU A 98 -16.05 8.19 5.56
C GLU A 98 -16.26 9.21 6.68
N GLU A 99 -15.17 9.78 7.22
CA GLU A 99 -15.25 10.84 8.25
C GLU A 99 -16.12 12.02 7.77
N HIS A 100 -15.95 12.44 6.52
CA HIS A 100 -16.76 13.50 5.94
C HIS A 100 -18.26 13.13 5.86
N ARG A 101 -18.58 11.90 5.42
CA ARG A 101 -19.96 11.40 5.38
C ARG A 101 -20.57 11.37 6.79
N GLU A 102 -19.83 10.89 7.78
CA GLU A 102 -20.31 10.87 9.16
C GLU A 102 -20.54 12.28 9.72
N LYS A 103 -19.65 13.23 9.39
CA LYS A 103 -19.81 14.62 9.81
C LYS A 103 -21.09 15.24 9.25
N LEU A 104 -21.38 15.01 7.97
CA LEU A 104 -22.62 15.46 7.34
C LEU A 104 -23.85 14.83 7.99
N ARG A 105 -23.80 13.53 8.32
CA ARG A 105 -24.89 12.84 9.04
C ARG A 105 -25.15 13.47 10.40
N ARG A 106 -24.10 13.70 11.21
CA ARG A 106 -24.22 14.35 12.53
C ARG A 106 -24.79 15.77 12.42
N GLN A 107 -24.33 16.56 11.45
CA GLN A 107 -24.84 17.91 11.21
C GLN A 107 -26.32 17.90 10.81
N ALA A 108 -26.75 16.94 10.00
CA ALA A 108 -28.16 16.79 9.62
C ALA A 108 -29.04 16.42 10.82
N GLU A 109 -28.59 15.48 11.67
CA GLU A 109 -29.27 15.08 12.90
C GLU A 109 -29.39 16.25 13.90
N GLU A 110 -28.31 17.01 14.11
CA GLU A 110 -28.32 18.20 14.97
C GLU A 110 -29.27 19.28 14.43
N ALA A 111 -29.23 19.55 13.13
CA ALA A 111 -30.13 20.51 12.50
C ALA A 111 -31.60 20.09 12.62
N GLU A 112 -31.89 18.79 12.53
CA GLU A 112 -33.25 18.27 12.73
C GLU A 112 -33.70 18.44 14.20
N ARG A 113 -32.83 18.12 15.16
CA ARG A 113 -33.11 18.36 16.59
C ARG A 113 -33.42 19.83 16.87
N ILE A 114 -32.63 20.75 16.31
CA ILE A 114 -32.85 22.19 16.45
C ILE A 114 -34.20 22.59 15.84
N ARG A 115 -34.53 22.11 14.63
CA ARG A 115 -35.84 22.37 14.00
C ARG A 115 -37.01 21.87 14.85
N GLN A 116 -36.92 20.66 15.38
CA GLN A 116 -37.96 20.08 16.25
C GLN A 116 -38.13 20.90 17.54
N MET A 117 -37.03 21.30 18.18
CA MET A 117 -37.06 22.13 19.38
C MET A 117 -37.68 23.52 19.12
N GLN A 118 -37.30 24.17 18.01
CA GLN A 118 -37.88 25.45 17.61
C GLN A 118 -39.39 25.33 17.33
N MET A 119 -39.82 24.25 16.67
CA MET A 119 -41.24 23.98 16.43
C MET A 119 -42.01 23.77 17.72
N ALA A 120 -41.48 22.97 18.65
CA ALA A 120 -42.08 22.71 19.96
C ALA A 120 -42.22 24.01 20.78
N HIS A 121 -41.15 24.81 20.85
CA HIS A 121 -41.17 26.10 21.54
C HIS A 121 -42.21 27.07 20.93
N LYS A 122 -42.27 27.14 19.59
CA LYS A 122 -43.29 27.95 18.90
C LYS A 122 -44.72 27.50 19.21
N LEU A 123 -44.96 26.18 19.26
CA LEU A 123 -46.27 25.63 19.63
C LEU A 123 -46.65 25.97 21.07
N GLU A 124 -45.71 25.93 22.00
CA GLU A 124 -45.93 26.31 23.40
C GLU A 124 -46.36 27.78 23.54
N ILE A 125 -45.67 28.69 22.86
CA ILE A 125 -46.05 30.12 22.81
C ILE A 125 -47.48 30.29 22.27
N MET A 126 -47.83 29.56 21.19
CA MET A 126 -49.16 29.65 20.60
C MET A 126 -50.25 29.11 21.52
N ARG A 127 -49.98 28.03 22.28
CA ARG A 127 -50.90 27.50 23.30
C ARG A 127 -51.15 28.52 24.42
N LYS A 128 -50.09 29.15 24.93
CA LYS A 128 -50.20 30.20 25.96
C LYS A 128 -51.03 31.38 25.46
N LYS A 129 -50.73 31.91 24.28
CA LYS A 129 -51.51 33.01 23.66
C LYS A 129 -52.98 32.65 23.45
N LYS A 130 -53.29 31.41 23.04
CA LYS A 130 -54.66 30.94 22.88
C LYS A 130 -55.40 30.91 24.22
N GLN A 131 -54.75 30.43 25.27
CA GLN A 131 -55.33 30.39 26.61
C GLN A 131 -55.61 31.80 27.13
N ASP A 132 -54.67 32.73 26.97
CA ASP A 132 -54.83 34.14 27.37
C ASP A 132 -56.00 34.80 26.63
N TYR A 133 -56.11 34.58 25.31
CA TYR A 133 -57.21 35.10 24.50
C TYR A 133 -58.58 34.60 24.98
N LEU A 134 -58.69 33.29 25.26
CA LEU A 134 -59.92 32.71 25.77
C LEU A 134 -60.27 33.26 27.16
N GLN A 135 -59.31 33.43 28.06
CA GLN A 135 -59.55 34.05 29.38
C GLN A 135 -60.08 35.48 29.25
N VAL A 136 -59.48 36.30 28.37
CA VAL A 136 -59.95 37.66 28.11
C VAL A 136 -61.37 37.65 27.54
N LYS A 137 -61.67 36.75 26.60
CA LYS A 137 -63.03 36.61 26.04
C LYS A 137 -64.05 36.24 27.12
N GLN A 138 -63.76 35.25 27.96
CA GLN A 138 -64.64 34.85 29.06
C GLN A 138 -64.83 35.99 30.07
N ARG A 139 -63.76 36.71 30.43
CA ARG A 139 -63.84 37.89 31.31
C ARG A 139 -64.73 38.98 30.71
N ASN A 140 -64.58 39.27 29.42
CA ASN A 140 -65.34 40.32 28.76
C ASN A 140 -66.83 39.95 28.61
N VAL A 141 -67.11 38.67 28.34
CA VAL A 141 -68.48 38.13 28.33
C VAL A 141 -69.11 38.22 29.72
N HIS A 142 -68.38 37.82 30.78
CA HIS A 142 -68.84 37.93 32.16
C HIS A 142 -69.11 39.40 32.57
N LYS A 143 -68.23 40.33 32.17
CA LYS A 143 -68.44 41.78 32.37
C LYS A 143 -69.62 42.33 31.57
N GLY A 144 -69.86 41.81 30.37
CA GLY A 144 -71.02 42.17 29.55
C GLY A 144 -72.34 41.74 30.20
N TYR A 145 -72.41 40.54 30.79
CA TYR A 145 -73.58 40.09 31.53
C TYR A 145 -73.81 40.88 32.83
N PHE A 146 -72.74 41.34 33.50
CA PHE A 146 -72.84 42.14 34.73
C PHE A 146 -73.21 43.61 34.48
N CYS A 147 -73.17 44.08 33.24
CA CYS A 147 -73.50 45.47 32.86
C CYS A 147 -74.91 45.61 32.27
N VAL A 148 -75.64 44.50 32.12
CA VAL A 148 -77.01 44.42 31.53
C VAL A 148 -78.05 43.95 32.56
N ALA A 149 -77.64 43.72 33.82
CA ALA A 149 -78.52 43.50 34.97
C ALA A 149 -78.45 44.73 35.90
#